data_AF-A0A8T1PGN9-F1
#
_entry.id   AF-A0A8T1PGN9-F1
#
_cell.length_a   1.000
_cell.length_b   1.000
_cell.length_c   1.000
_cell.angle_alpha   90.00
_cell.angle_beta   90.00
_cell.angle_gamma   90.00
#
_symmetry.space_group_name_H-M   'P 1'
#
loop_
_entity.id
_entity.type
_entity.pdbx_description
1 polymer ?
#
loop_
_entity_poly.entity_id
_entity_poly.type
_entity_poly.pdbx_seq_one_letter_code
_entity_poly.pdbx_strand_id
1 'polypeptide(L)'
;MASRSQLLCLQLAFLLLSLNATTGFSQLSTDFYGECCPQALPTIKRVVEAAIYKQRRVGAFLLRMHFHDCFVNGCDASVLLDPTPTIDSEKNAVPNQNSLRGFDVVDNIKLEVDKACGGPVVSCADILAVAARDSVVALGGPTWKVQLGRRDSTTANRTLADIDIPAPVFDLPELIENFKKQGLNEKDLVALSGGHTLGFARCLVFRSRIYNDKDINPAFAKKLQTTCPQSGGDFNLAPLDPTDARFDTAYFTNLVKQKGLLDSDQALFNGSDSTDALVKKYSLNAKAFSKAFAKSMIKMGNIKPLTGNQGEIRSQCSKVNYS
;
A
#
# COMPACT_ATOMS: atom_id res chain seq x y z
N MET A 1 -2.16 53.08 -38.87
CA MET A 1 -3.38 52.24 -38.93
C MET A 1 -2.94 50.87 -39.41
N ALA A 2 -2.93 49.86 -38.53
CA ALA A 2 -2.67 48.49 -38.96
C ALA A 2 -3.82 48.02 -39.86
N SER A 3 -3.51 47.32 -40.95
CA SER A 3 -4.55 46.89 -41.90
C SER A 3 -5.46 45.85 -41.23
N ARG A 4 -6.73 45.75 -41.65
CA ARG A 4 -7.67 44.71 -41.15
C ARG A 4 -7.09 43.30 -41.22
N SER A 5 -6.21 43.04 -42.20
CA SER A 5 -5.52 41.77 -42.38
C SER A 5 -4.43 41.52 -41.33
N GLN A 6 -3.73 42.58 -40.90
CA GLN A 6 -2.73 42.49 -39.83
C GLN A 6 -3.36 42.25 -38.45
N LEU A 7 -4.50 42.88 -38.14
CA LEU A 7 -5.25 42.59 -36.91
C LEU A 7 -5.81 41.17 -36.88
N LEU A 8 -6.29 40.65 -38.02
CA LEU A 8 -6.77 39.26 -38.10
C LEU A 8 -5.63 38.25 -37.87
N CYS A 9 -4.45 38.48 -38.44
CA CYS A 9 -3.31 37.58 -38.25
C CYS A 9 -2.82 37.56 -36.80
N LEU A 10 -2.81 38.72 -36.13
CA LEU A 10 -2.46 38.83 -34.71
C LEU A 10 -3.49 38.14 -33.79
N GLN A 11 -4.79 38.25 -34.12
CA GLN A 11 -5.85 37.55 -33.37
C GLN A 11 -5.82 36.03 -33.59
N LEU A 12 -5.57 35.56 -34.81
CA LEU A 12 -5.38 34.13 -35.09
C LEU A 12 -4.12 33.57 -34.42
N ALA A 13 -3.02 34.34 -34.36
CA ALA A 13 -1.81 33.94 -33.66
C ALA A 13 -2.01 33.84 -32.13
N PHE A 14 -2.78 34.77 -31.54
CA PHE A 14 -3.15 34.70 -30.12
C PHE A 14 -4.09 33.52 -29.81
N LEU A 15 -5.06 33.24 -30.70
CA LEU A 15 -5.96 32.09 -30.57
C LEU A 15 -5.21 30.75 -30.67
N LEU A 16 -4.24 30.65 -31.59
CA LEU A 16 -3.38 29.48 -31.77
C LEU A 16 -2.37 29.29 -30.62
N LEU A 17 -1.89 30.37 -29.98
CA LEU A 17 -1.08 30.27 -28.76
C LEU A 17 -1.93 29.84 -27.55
N SER A 18 -3.19 30.26 -27.46
CA SER A 18 -4.10 29.85 -26.36
C SER A 18 -4.59 28.40 -26.46
N LEU A 19 -4.45 27.75 -27.61
CA LEU A 19 -4.81 26.34 -27.82
C LEU A 19 -3.73 25.33 -27.37
N ASN A 20 -2.56 25.80 -26.93
CA ASN A 20 -1.48 24.94 -26.40
C ASN A 20 -1.43 24.88 -24.87
N ALA A 21 -2.41 25.44 -24.15
CA ALA A 21 -2.67 25.02 -22.78
C ALA A 21 -3.33 23.63 -22.80
N THR A 22 -2.58 22.63 -23.24
CA THR A 22 -2.91 21.25 -22.91
C THR A 22 -2.86 21.19 -21.39
N THR A 23 -4.02 21.02 -20.76
CA THR A 23 -4.10 20.49 -19.41
C THR A 23 -3.57 19.06 -19.49
N GLY A 24 -2.24 18.93 -19.55
CA GLY A 24 -1.57 17.66 -19.46
C GLY A 24 -1.94 17.09 -18.10
N PHE A 25 -2.85 16.12 -18.09
CA PHE A 25 -2.95 15.20 -16.96
C PHE A 25 -1.54 14.64 -16.79
N SER A 26 -0.82 15.11 -15.78
CA SER A 26 0.52 14.61 -15.49
C SER A 26 0.35 13.14 -15.11
N GLN A 27 0.68 12.26 -16.06
CA GLN A 27 0.58 10.82 -15.87
C GLN A 27 1.77 10.38 -15.01
N LEU A 28 1.54 9.44 -14.10
CA LEU A 28 2.62 8.93 -13.25
C LEU A 28 3.75 8.32 -14.11
N SER A 29 5.00 8.68 -13.82
CA SER A 29 6.19 8.22 -14.54
C SER A 29 7.23 7.61 -13.61
N THR A 30 8.07 6.72 -14.14
CA THR A 30 9.12 6.05 -13.35
C THR A 30 10.34 6.93 -13.08
N ASP A 31 10.46 8.05 -13.77
CA ASP A 31 11.58 9.00 -13.74
C ASP A 31 11.16 10.41 -13.30
N PHE A 32 9.98 10.57 -12.70
CA PHE A 32 9.39 11.86 -12.34
C PHE A 32 10.33 12.78 -11.54
N TYR A 33 11.16 12.22 -10.65
CA TYR A 33 12.13 12.99 -9.84
C TYR A 33 13.56 12.99 -10.42
N GLY A 34 13.78 12.41 -11.60
CA GLY A 34 15.11 12.17 -12.17
C GLY A 34 15.92 13.44 -12.38
N GLU A 35 15.27 14.53 -12.80
CA GLU A 35 15.93 15.83 -13.03
C GLU A 35 15.87 16.73 -11.80
N CYS A 36 14.73 16.80 -11.10
CA CYS A 36 14.52 17.76 -10.01
C CYS A 36 15.07 17.29 -8.65
N CYS A 37 15.10 15.99 -8.38
CA CYS A 37 15.76 15.43 -7.20
C CYS A 37 16.30 14.01 -7.46
N PRO A 38 17.45 13.88 -8.15
CA PRO A 38 18.03 12.57 -8.47
C PRO A 38 18.39 11.74 -7.22
N GLN A 39 18.55 12.38 -6.05
CA GLN A 39 18.84 11.73 -4.78
C GLN A 39 17.60 11.23 -4.03
N ALA A 40 16.38 11.48 -4.52
CA ALA A 40 15.14 11.07 -3.85
C ALA A 40 15.07 9.57 -3.60
N LEU A 41 15.08 8.75 -4.66
CA LEU A 41 14.92 7.29 -4.54
C LEU A 41 16.10 6.62 -3.81
N PRO A 42 17.37 6.97 -4.07
CA PRO A 42 18.50 6.45 -3.28
C PRO A 42 18.38 6.77 -1.78
N THR A 43 17.89 7.96 -1.44
CA THR A 43 17.72 8.37 -0.04
C THR A 43 16.61 7.59 0.65
N ILE A 44 15.45 7.42 0.00
CA ILE A 44 14.35 6.59 0.53
C ILE A 44 14.86 5.17 0.79
N LYS A 45 15.52 4.56 -0.20
CA LYS A 45 16.06 3.20 -0.08
C LYS A 45 17.00 3.05 1.11
N ARG A 46 17.96 3.97 1.26
CA ARG A 46 18.92 3.95 2.38
C ARG A 46 18.21 3.99 3.73
N VAL A 47 17.23 4.88 3.89
CA VAL A 47 16.51 5.03 5.17
C VAL A 47 15.67 3.79 5.46
N VAL A 48 14.98 3.25 4.46
CA VAL A 48 14.19 2.00 4.57
C VAL A 48 15.08 0.82 4.95
N GLU A 49 16.20 0.62 4.27
CA GLU A 49 17.14 -0.47 4.57
C GLU A 49 17.73 -0.34 5.98
N ALA A 50 18.08 0.88 6.41
CA ALA A 50 18.55 1.13 7.77
C ALA A 50 17.48 0.83 8.83
N ALA A 51 16.21 1.17 8.57
CA ALA A 51 15.11 0.87 9.47
C ALA A 51 14.84 -0.65 9.56
N ILE A 52 14.84 -1.35 8.43
CA ILE A 52 14.67 -2.82 8.36
C ILE A 52 15.82 -3.56 9.01
N TYR A 53 17.05 -3.06 8.86
CA TYR A 53 18.23 -3.62 9.54
C TYR A 53 18.07 -3.58 11.07
N LYS A 54 17.55 -2.47 11.61
CA LYS A 54 17.26 -2.33 13.05
C LYS A 54 16.08 -3.20 13.49
N GLN A 55 15.02 -3.26 12.70
CA GLN A 55 13.82 -4.05 13.00
C GLN A 55 13.18 -4.57 11.71
N ARG A 56 13.37 -5.86 11.41
CA ARG A 56 12.93 -6.45 10.13
C ARG A 56 11.43 -6.27 9.84
N ARG A 57 10.58 -6.25 10.88
CA ARG A 57 9.12 -6.07 10.77
C ARG A 57 8.72 -4.73 10.16
N VAL A 58 9.59 -3.72 10.17
CA VAL A 58 9.33 -2.40 9.55
C VAL A 58 8.97 -2.56 8.07
N GLY A 59 9.58 -3.49 7.35
CA GLY A 59 9.27 -3.69 5.94
C GLY A 59 7.82 -4.12 5.71
N ALA A 60 7.26 -4.95 6.60
CA ALA A 60 5.84 -5.32 6.55
C ALA A 60 4.93 -4.12 6.86
N PHE A 61 5.35 -3.26 7.79
CA PHE A 61 4.59 -2.07 8.18
C PHE A 61 4.46 -1.08 7.02
N LEU A 62 5.57 -0.78 6.33
CA LEU A 62 5.59 0.15 5.20
C LEU A 62 4.84 -0.40 3.98
N LEU A 63 4.95 -1.71 3.72
CA LEU A 63 4.15 -2.36 2.69
C LEU A 63 2.65 -2.23 2.98
N ARG A 64 2.22 -2.54 4.21
CA ARG A 64 0.82 -2.43 4.63
C ARG A 64 0.33 -0.97 4.60
N MET A 65 1.17 -0.01 4.97
CA MET A 65 0.82 1.41 4.94
C MET A 65 0.48 1.89 3.53
N HIS A 66 1.24 1.48 2.51
CA HIS A 66 0.91 1.82 1.13
C HIS A 66 -0.39 1.15 0.66
N PHE A 67 -0.68 -0.09 1.08
CA PHE A 67 -1.97 -0.75 0.81
C PHE A 67 -3.13 0.03 1.43
N HIS A 68 -3.02 0.40 2.72
CA HIS A 68 -4.06 1.14 3.44
C HIS A 68 -4.30 2.52 2.86
N ASP A 69 -3.23 3.21 2.42
CA ASP A 69 -3.34 4.47 1.71
C ASP A 69 -4.15 4.30 0.42
N CYS A 70 -3.69 3.42 -0.48
CA CYS A 70 -4.30 3.25 -1.80
C CYS A 70 -5.76 2.76 -1.78
N PHE A 71 -6.18 2.05 -0.74
CA PHE A 71 -7.55 1.55 -0.62
C PHE A 71 -8.54 2.60 -0.11
N VAL A 72 -8.09 3.76 0.36
CA VAL A 72 -8.95 4.82 0.90
C VAL A 72 -8.76 6.08 0.07
N ASN A 73 -9.76 6.42 -0.75
CA ASN A 73 -9.70 7.55 -1.69
C ASN A 73 -8.57 7.53 -2.74
N GLY A 74 -7.67 6.55 -2.72
CA GLY A 74 -6.56 6.42 -3.66
C GLY A 74 -5.22 6.62 -2.97
N CYS A 75 -4.13 6.47 -3.73
CA CYS A 75 -2.79 6.61 -3.16
C CYS A 75 -2.42 8.10 -3.03
N ASP A 76 -2.88 8.75 -1.96
CA ASP A 76 -2.76 10.20 -1.76
C ASP A 76 -2.15 10.58 -0.39
N ALA A 77 -1.64 9.60 0.34
CA ALA A 77 -1.07 9.73 1.68
C ALA A 77 -2.01 10.34 2.73
N SER A 78 -3.33 10.28 2.51
CA SER A 78 -4.37 10.65 3.50
C SER A 78 -4.20 9.92 4.83
N VAL A 79 -3.83 8.64 4.78
CA VAL A 79 -3.58 7.78 5.95
C VAL A 79 -2.51 8.33 6.91
N LEU A 80 -1.64 9.23 6.45
CA LEU A 80 -0.56 9.81 7.25
C LEU A 80 -1.00 11.01 8.08
N LEU A 81 -2.11 11.66 7.75
CA LEU A 81 -2.59 12.85 8.45
C LEU A 81 -2.95 12.54 9.90
N ASP A 82 -2.44 13.34 10.82
CA ASP A 82 -2.81 13.33 12.24
C ASP A 82 -4.15 14.06 12.46
N PRO A 83 -4.86 13.71 13.55
CA PRO A 83 -6.12 14.36 13.87
C PRO A 83 -5.94 15.85 14.18
N THR A 84 -6.83 16.67 13.66
CA THR A 84 -6.96 18.11 13.95
C THR A 84 -8.44 18.44 14.17
N PRO A 85 -8.82 19.67 14.58
CA PRO A 85 -10.23 20.05 14.66
C PRO A 85 -11.03 19.88 13.36
N THR A 86 -10.35 19.83 12.21
CA THR A 86 -10.96 19.69 10.88
C THR A 86 -10.63 18.37 10.17
N ILE A 87 -9.75 17.54 10.74
CA ILE A 87 -9.32 16.25 10.17
C ILE A 87 -9.67 15.13 11.15
N ASP A 88 -10.66 14.31 10.79
CA ASP A 88 -10.87 13.01 11.42
C ASP A 88 -9.92 11.98 10.78
N SER A 89 -8.80 11.74 11.46
CA SER A 89 -7.71 10.93 10.94
C SER A 89 -8.09 9.46 10.72
N GLU A 90 -7.67 8.92 9.59
CA GLU A 90 -7.76 7.49 9.28
C GLU A 90 -6.98 6.60 10.24
N LYS A 91 -6.00 7.15 10.98
CA LYS A 91 -5.29 6.41 12.04
C LYS A 91 -6.23 5.89 13.13
N ASN A 92 -7.40 6.53 13.28
CA ASN A 92 -8.45 6.14 14.23
C ASN A 92 -9.50 5.18 13.65
N ALA A 93 -9.41 4.82 12.36
CA ALA A 93 -10.26 3.80 11.77
C ALA A 93 -9.95 2.42 12.37
N VAL A 94 -10.96 1.55 12.50
CA VAL A 94 -10.85 0.18 13.02
C VAL A 94 -9.69 -0.62 12.43
N PRO A 95 -9.44 -0.64 11.10
CA PRO A 95 -8.32 -1.39 10.52
C PRO A 95 -6.93 -0.81 10.84
N ASN A 96 -6.87 0.45 11.27
CA ASN A 96 -5.64 1.21 11.53
C ASN A 96 -5.31 1.33 13.03
N GLN A 97 -6.33 1.56 13.86
CA GLN A 97 -6.16 1.85 15.27
C GLN A 97 -5.45 0.71 16.00
N ASN A 98 -4.35 1.04 16.70
CA ASN A 98 -3.50 0.08 17.40
C ASN A 98 -2.93 -1.04 16.49
N SER A 99 -2.93 -0.83 15.16
CA SER A 99 -2.60 -1.84 14.15
C SER A 99 -1.56 -1.33 13.15
N LEU A 100 -1.87 -0.27 12.40
CA LEU A 100 -0.97 0.34 11.42
C LEU A 100 0.16 1.09 12.14
N ARG A 101 1.40 0.97 11.64
CA ARG A 101 2.64 1.43 12.30
C ARG A 101 3.67 1.85 11.28
N GLY A 102 4.76 2.48 11.72
CA GLY A 102 5.87 2.92 10.85
C GLY A 102 5.77 4.38 10.39
N PHE A 103 4.85 5.16 10.98
CA PHE A 103 4.68 6.58 10.68
C PHE A 103 5.97 7.38 10.95
N ASP A 104 6.66 7.06 12.04
CA ASP A 104 7.95 7.64 12.43
C ASP A 104 9.05 7.36 11.39
N VAL A 105 9.03 6.18 10.77
CA VAL A 105 9.95 5.84 9.69
C VAL A 105 9.64 6.67 8.45
N VAL A 106 8.36 6.88 8.12
CA VAL A 106 7.95 7.73 6.99
C VAL A 106 8.34 9.19 7.22
N ASP A 107 8.14 9.71 8.43
CA ASP A 107 8.58 11.07 8.79
C ASP A 107 10.10 11.23 8.66
N ASN A 108 10.86 10.22 9.09
CA ASN A 108 12.32 10.22 8.93
C ASN A 108 12.74 10.11 7.46
N ILE A 109 12.05 9.33 6.63
CA ILE A 109 12.28 9.30 5.18
C ILE A 109 12.03 10.70 4.60
N LYS A 110 10.91 11.32 4.95
CA LYS A 110 10.53 12.65 4.45
C LYS A 110 11.58 13.69 4.80
N LEU A 111 12.01 13.73 6.06
CA LEU A 111 13.06 14.63 6.52
C LEU A 111 14.36 14.49 5.70
N GLU A 112 14.83 13.26 5.52
CA GLU A 112 16.08 12.98 4.83
C GLU A 112 16.00 13.25 3.33
N VAL A 113 14.84 12.97 2.71
CA VAL A 113 14.57 13.26 1.30
C VAL A 113 14.53 14.76 1.07
N ASP A 114 13.79 15.52 1.88
CA ASP A 114 13.70 16.97 1.73
C ASP A 114 15.08 17.63 1.89
N LYS A 115 15.89 17.15 2.84
CA LYS A 115 17.28 17.59 2.99
C LYS A 115 18.12 17.28 1.75
N ALA A 116 17.98 16.09 1.16
CA ALA A 116 18.71 15.69 -0.04
C ALA A 116 18.26 16.46 -1.30
N CYS A 117 16.98 16.88 -1.34
CA CYS A 117 16.39 17.63 -2.45
C CYS A 117 16.47 19.16 -2.29
N GLY A 118 16.97 19.67 -1.16
CA GLY A 118 16.99 21.11 -0.87
C GLY A 118 15.62 21.72 -0.53
N GLY A 119 14.62 20.89 -0.22
CA GLY A 119 13.26 21.29 0.09
C GLY A 119 12.23 20.20 -0.21
N PRO A 120 10.93 20.46 0.07
CA PRO A 120 9.84 19.53 -0.19
C PRO A 120 9.57 19.42 -1.70
N VAL A 121 10.15 18.41 -2.33
CA VAL A 121 9.96 18.08 -3.76
C VAL A 121 9.19 16.77 -3.93
N VAL A 122 9.44 15.80 -3.06
CA VAL A 122 8.84 14.47 -3.12
C VAL A 122 7.60 14.40 -2.22
N SER A 123 6.47 13.97 -2.77
CA SER A 123 5.23 13.78 -2.00
C SER A 123 5.35 12.63 -1.01
N CYS A 124 4.55 12.68 0.06
CA CYS A 124 4.44 11.58 0.99
C CYS A 124 3.80 10.35 0.34
N ALA A 125 2.86 10.55 -0.60
CA ALA A 125 2.27 9.47 -1.39
C ALA A 125 3.31 8.68 -2.20
N ASP A 126 4.26 9.36 -2.84
CA ASP A 126 5.36 8.68 -3.53
C ASP A 126 6.37 8.06 -2.57
N ILE A 127 6.61 8.67 -1.39
CA ILE A 127 7.43 8.05 -0.34
C ILE A 127 6.82 6.69 0.06
N LEU A 128 5.52 6.59 0.28
CA LEU A 128 4.86 5.32 0.63
C LEU A 128 5.02 4.27 -0.47
N ALA A 129 4.82 4.65 -1.73
CA ALA A 129 4.95 3.74 -2.87
C ALA A 129 6.38 3.19 -3.03
N VAL A 130 7.39 4.06 -2.89
CA VAL A 130 8.81 3.65 -2.97
C VAL A 130 9.22 2.84 -1.74
N ALA A 131 8.81 3.26 -0.55
CA ALA A 131 9.13 2.57 0.69
C ALA A 131 8.54 1.15 0.74
N ALA A 132 7.33 0.95 0.23
CA ALA A 132 6.74 -0.38 0.08
C ALA A 132 7.58 -1.28 -0.85
N ARG A 133 8.04 -0.74 -2.00
CA ARG A 133 8.92 -1.49 -2.93
C ARG A 133 10.25 -1.85 -2.29
N ASP A 134 10.93 -0.86 -1.73
CA ASP A 134 12.25 -1.06 -1.11
C ASP A 134 12.18 -2.02 0.08
N SER A 135 11.06 -2.01 0.82
CA SER A 135 10.80 -2.96 1.90
C SER A 135 10.72 -4.40 1.42
N VAL A 136 9.97 -4.65 0.35
CA VAL A 136 9.84 -5.99 -0.24
C VAL A 136 11.19 -6.47 -0.78
N VAL A 137 11.94 -5.60 -1.46
CA VAL A 137 13.27 -5.95 -1.99
C VAL A 137 14.26 -6.25 -0.87
N ALA A 138 14.31 -5.42 0.18
CA ALA A 138 15.20 -5.62 1.32
C ALA A 138 14.92 -6.94 2.08
N LEU A 139 13.68 -7.45 1.99
CA LEU A 139 13.26 -8.72 2.57
C LEU A 139 13.33 -9.90 1.57
N GLY A 140 13.98 -9.72 0.42
CA GLY A 140 14.28 -10.77 -0.55
C GLY A 140 13.22 -10.99 -1.63
N GLY A 141 12.24 -10.09 -1.73
CA GLY A 141 11.17 -10.14 -2.71
C GLY A 141 11.52 -9.49 -4.05
N PRO A 142 10.54 -9.41 -4.98
CA PRO A 142 10.75 -8.80 -6.29
C PRO A 142 10.93 -7.28 -6.20
N THR A 143 11.63 -6.73 -7.20
CA THR A 143 11.57 -5.30 -7.50
C THR A 143 10.52 -5.02 -8.57
N TRP A 144 10.05 -3.78 -8.64
CA TRP A 144 9.26 -3.24 -9.74
C TRP A 144 9.58 -1.77 -9.96
N LYS A 145 9.23 -1.27 -11.15
CA LYS A 145 9.35 0.15 -11.48
C LYS A 145 8.15 0.89 -10.89
N VAL A 146 8.36 1.54 -9.75
CA VAL A 146 7.35 2.38 -9.10
C VAL A 146 7.04 3.56 -10.03
N GLN A 147 5.75 3.78 -10.34
CA GLN A 147 5.31 5.00 -11.02
C GLN A 147 5.16 6.11 -9.99
N LEU A 148 5.63 7.32 -10.30
CA LEU A 148 5.80 8.47 -9.40
C LEU A 148 5.13 9.71 -9.98
N GLY A 149 4.95 10.74 -9.15
CA GLY A 149 4.24 11.97 -9.48
C GLY A 149 2.89 12.12 -8.76
N ARG A 150 2.64 11.29 -7.73
CA ARG A 150 1.46 11.45 -6.87
C ARG A 150 1.60 12.72 -6.04
N ARG A 151 0.48 13.29 -5.64
CA ARG A 151 0.39 14.42 -4.73
C ARG A 151 -0.37 14.03 -3.48
N ASP A 152 -0.13 14.81 -2.42
CA ASP A 152 -0.67 14.56 -1.11
C ASP A 152 -2.06 15.18 -0.95
N SER A 153 -2.97 14.45 -0.33
CA SER A 153 -4.30 14.95 -0.01
C SER A 153 -4.27 15.99 1.10
N THR A 154 -5.30 16.84 1.11
CA THR A 154 -5.52 17.84 2.15
C THR A 154 -6.60 17.42 3.16
N THR A 155 -7.04 16.16 3.09
CA THR A 155 -8.14 15.59 3.88
C THR A 155 -7.87 14.11 4.14
N ALA A 156 -8.35 13.59 5.26
CA ALA A 156 -8.41 12.16 5.53
C ALA A 156 -9.87 11.69 5.53
N ASN A 157 -10.11 10.39 5.36
CA ASN A 157 -11.46 9.82 5.35
C ASN A 157 -11.56 8.55 6.21
N ARG A 158 -11.66 8.74 7.53
CA ARG A 158 -11.83 7.64 8.49
C ARG A 158 -13.01 6.72 8.16
N THR A 159 -14.16 7.29 7.82
CA THR A 159 -15.37 6.50 7.49
C THR A 159 -15.12 5.58 6.30
N LEU A 160 -14.45 6.08 5.27
CA LEU A 160 -14.11 5.26 4.11
C LEU A 160 -13.03 4.22 4.44
N ALA A 161 -12.08 4.54 5.31
CA ALA A 161 -11.13 3.55 5.82
C ALA A 161 -11.81 2.40 6.55
N ASP A 162 -12.87 2.65 7.33
CA ASP A 162 -13.67 1.61 7.98
C ASP A 162 -14.47 0.72 6.99
N ILE A 163 -14.74 1.22 5.77
CA ILE A 163 -15.57 0.54 4.77
C ILE A 163 -14.73 -0.18 3.70
N ASP A 164 -13.72 0.49 3.18
CA ASP A 164 -13.00 0.07 1.98
C ASP A 164 -11.81 -0.84 2.29
N ILE A 165 -11.22 -0.77 3.49
CA ILE A 165 -10.15 -1.69 3.88
C ILE A 165 -10.77 -3.04 4.28
N PRO A 166 -10.41 -4.15 3.62
CA PRO A 166 -11.02 -5.45 3.86
C PRO A 166 -10.73 -5.95 5.29
N ALA A 167 -11.77 -6.50 5.93
CA ALA A 167 -11.64 -7.09 7.24
C ALA A 167 -10.99 -8.49 7.16
N PRO A 168 -10.26 -8.92 8.20
CA PRO A 168 -9.60 -10.23 8.22
C PRO A 168 -10.58 -11.41 8.19
N VAL A 169 -11.86 -11.15 8.47
CA VAL A 169 -12.96 -12.13 8.55
C VAL A 169 -13.78 -12.25 7.26
N PHE A 170 -13.47 -11.45 6.22
CA PHE A 170 -14.20 -11.50 4.95
C PHE A 170 -14.06 -12.86 4.28
N ASP A 171 -15.16 -13.33 3.70
CA ASP A 171 -15.16 -14.49 2.82
C ASP A 171 -14.64 -14.15 1.40
N LEU A 172 -14.52 -15.17 0.55
CA LEU A 172 -13.95 -14.98 -0.78
C LEU A 172 -14.80 -14.03 -1.67
N PRO A 173 -16.13 -14.18 -1.79
CA PRO A 173 -16.98 -13.20 -2.48
C PRO A 173 -16.81 -11.76 -1.98
N GLU A 174 -16.78 -11.54 -0.67
CA GLU A 174 -16.58 -10.22 -0.06
C GLU A 174 -15.20 -9.64 -0.45
N LEU A 175 -14.13 -10.43 -0.38
CA LEU A 175 -12.79 -10.02 -0.80
C LEU A 175 -12.74 -9.65 -2.29
N ILE A 176 -13.36 -10.46 -3.15
CA ILE A 176 -13.40 -10.21 -4.60
C ILE A 176 -14.11 -8.89 -4.90
N GLU A 177 -15.28 -8.66 -4.30
CA GLU A 177 -16.03 -7.42 -4.52
C GLU A 177 -15.30 -6.20 -3.95
N ASN A 178 -14.68 -6.33 -2.77
CA ASN A 178 -13.87 -5.27 -2.17
C ASN A 178 -12.70 -4.85 -3.09
N PHE A 179 -11.92 -5.80 -3.60
CA PHE A 179 -10.81 -5.50 -4.52
C PHE A 179 -11.31 -4.94 -5.86
N LYS A 180 -12.44 -5.46 -6.36
CA LYS A 180 -13.05 -5.00 -7.60
C LYS A 180 -13.50 -3.55 -7.53
N LYS A 181 -14.00 -3.07 -6.38
CA LYS A 181 -14.31 -1.64 -6.15
C LYS A 181 -13.09 -0.74 -6.32
N GLN A 182 -11.89 -1.26 -6.05
CA GLN A 182 -10.61 -0.58 -6.28
C GLN A 182 -10.03 -0.82 -7.68
N GLY A 183 -10.76 -1.48 -8.58
CA GLY A 183 -10.29 -1.80 -9.93
C GLY A 183 -9.28 -2.95 -10.00
N LEU A 184 -9.19 -3.77 -8.94
CA LEU A 184 -8.31 -4.92 -8.84
C LEU A 184 -9.10 -6.22 -9.04
N ASN A 185 -8.56 -7.16 -9.80
CA ASN A 185 -9.26 -8.42 -10.08
C ASN A 185 -8.82 -9.56 -9.14
N GLU A 186 -9.42 -10.75 -9.28
CA GLU A 186 -9.07 -11.93 -8.46
C GLU A 186 -7.58 -12.27 -8.46
N LYS A 187 -6.90 -12.09 -9.59
CA LYS A 187 -5.46 -12.33 -9.66
C LYS A 187 -4.68 -11.31 -8.83
N ASP A 188 -5.12 -10.06 -8.83
CA ASP A 188 -4.54 -9.01 -8.00
C ASP A 188 -4.82 -9.28 -6.52
N LEU A 189 -6.04 -9.70 -6.15
CA LEU A 189 -6.40 -10.15 -4.81
C LEU A 189 -5.45 -11.25 -4.31
N VAL A 190 -5.34 -12.37 -5.03
CA VAL A 190 -4.51 -13.51 -4.60
C VAL A 190 -3.03 -13.11 -4.55
N ALA A 191 -2.55 -12.32 -5.52
CA ALA A 191 -1.16 -11.88 -5.53
C ALA A 191 -0.86 -10.93 -4.35
N LEU A 192 -1.66 -9.90 -4.14
CA LEU A 192 -1.44 -8.90 -3.08
C LEU A 192 -1.63 -9.47 -1.67
N SER A 193 -2.52 -10.45 -1.50
CA SER A 193 -2.62 -11.23 -0.24
C SER A 193 -1.31 -11.94 0.11
N GLY A 194 -0.48 -12.25 -0.89
CA GLY A 194 0.89 -12.72 -0.70
C GLY A 194 1.79 -11.77 0.10
N GLY A 195 1.40 -10.51 0.31
CA GLY A 195 2.06 -9.60 1.24
C GLY A 195 2.08 -10.11 2.68
N HIS A 196 1.13 -10.98 3.06
CA HIS A 196 1.10 -11.68 4.35
C HIS A 196 2.20 -12.74 4.53
N THR A 197 3.09 -12.95 3.54
CA THR A 197 4.36 -13.64 3.77
C THR A 197 5.27 -12.86 4.76
N LEU A 198 4.98 -11.57 4.98
CA LEU A 198 5.67 -10.73 5.93
C LEU A 198 4.78 -10.35 7.11
N GLY A 199 5.40 -10.15 8.28
CA GLY A 199 4.76 -9.47 9.39
C GLY A 199 3.92 -10.38 10.30
N PHE A 200 3.06 -9.73 11.09
CA PHE A 200 2.40 -10.32 12.25
C PHE A 200 0.96 -9.84 12.33
N ALA A 201 0.10 -10.67 12.91
CA ALA A 201 -1.26 -10.32 13.29
C ALA A 201 -1.43 -10.42 14.81
N ARG A 202 -2.39 -9.64 15.34
CA ARG A 202 -2.81 -9.68 16.74
C ARG A 202 -3.79 -10.82 16.97
N CYS A 203 -3.73 -11.45 18.14
CA CYS A 203 -4.66 -12.51 18.56
C CYS A 203 -6.12 -12.14 18.33
N LEU A 204 -6.50 -10.90 18.61
CA LEU A 204 -7.85 -10.39 18.38
C LEU A 204 -8.40 -10.70 16.98
N VAL A 205 -7.57 -10.63 15.93
CA VAL A 205 -8.04 -10.75 14.53
C VAL A 205 -8.08 -12.17 13.99
N PHE A 206 -7.52 -13.15 14.70
CA PHE A 206 -7.56 -14.57 14.30
C PHE A 206 -8.10 -15.51 15.38
N ARG A 207 -8.50 -14.96 16.54
CA ARG A 207 -8.99 -15.76 17.67
C ARG A 207 -10.20 -16.61 17.28
N SER A 208 -11.20 -16.02 16.64
CA SER A 208 -12.42 -16.76 16.26
C SER A 208 -12.05 -17.99 15.43
N ARG A 209 -11.23 -17.78 14.40
CA ARG A 209 -10.73 -18.82 13.52
C ARG A 209 -10.10 -20.01 14.25
N ILE A 210 -9.12 -19.76 15.12
CA ILE A 210 -8.37 -20.86 15.76
C ILE A 210 -9.20 -21.65 16.79
N TYR A 211 -10.37 -21.15 17.21
CA TYR A 211 -11.25 -21.85 18.16
C TYR A 211 -12.51 -22.44 17.51
N ASN A 212 -13.03 -21.83 16.44
CA ASN A 212 -14.36 -22.13 15.93
C ASN A 212 -14.38 -22.78 14.53
N ASP A 213 -13.32 -22.60 13.74
CA ASP A 213 -13.35 -23.01 12.33
C ASP A 213 -12.97 -24.47 12.12
N LYS A 214 -13.48 -25.03 11.03
CA LYS A 214 -13.22 -26.43 10.61
C LYS A 214 -12.19 -26.55 9.49
N ASP A 215 -11.90 -25.47 8.78
CA ASP A 215 -10.97 -25.40 7.65
C ASP A 215 -9.58 -24.92 8.07
N ILE A 216 -9.17 -25.24 9.30
CA ILE A 216 -7.84 -24.98 9.85
C ILE A 216 -7.17 -26.29 10.26
N ASN A 217 -5.88 -26.40 9.96
CA ASN A 217 -5.08 -27.53 10.39
C ASN A 217 -5.09 -27.63 11.93
N PRO A 218 -5.57 -28.74 12.54
CA PRO A 218 -5.79 -28.81 13.99
C PRO A 218 -4.51 -28.62 14.81
N ALA A 219 -3.37 -29.10 14.32
CA ALA A 219 -2.08 -28.93 14.99
C ALA A 219 -1.60 -27.47 14.94
N PHE A 220 -1.87 -26.77 13.83
CA PHE A 220 -1.57 -25.34 13.70
C PHE A 220 -2.46 -24.49 14.61
N ALA A 221 -3.77 -24.74 14.63
CA ALA A 221 -4.70 -24.08 15.55
C ALA A 221 -4.27 -24.29 17.02
N LYS A 222 -4.01 -25.53 17.43
CA LYS A 222 -3.54 -25.85 18.79
C LYS A 222 -2.24 -25.13 19.15
N LYS A 223 -1.31 -24.98 18.20
CA LYS A 223 -0.08 -24.18 18.41
C LYS A 223 -0.41 -22.71 18.67
N LEU A 224 -1.28 -22.09 17.87
CA LEU A 224 -1.66 -20.68 18.02
C LEU A 224 -2.41 -20.41 19.33
N GLN A 225 -3.24 -21.35 19.78
CA GLN A 225 -3.97 -21.26 21.06
C GLN A 225 -3.04 -21.13 22.27
N THR A 226 -1.78 -21.59 22.19
CA THR A 226 -0.80 -21.43 23.29
C THR A 226 -0.43 -19.97 23.56
N THR A 227 -0.51 -19.11 22.54
CA THR A 227 -0.18 -17.68 22.63
C THR A 227 -1.41 -16.79 22.43
N CYS A 228 -2.56 -17.36 22.06
CA CYS A 228 -3.82 -16.65 21.87
C CYS A 228 -4.93 -17.33 22.67
N PRO A 229 -5.12 -16.95 23.94
CA PRO A 229 -6.17 -17.50 24.79
C PRO A 229 -7.58 -17.21 24.25
N GLN A 230 -8.56 -18.02 24.67
CA GLN A 230 -9.96 -17.89 24.27
C GLN A 230 -10.59 -16.56 24.72
N SER A 231 -10.02 -15.93 25.75
CA SER A 231 -10.36 -14.58 26.21
C SER A 231 -9.10 -13.86 26.71
N GLY A 232 -8.99 -12.55 26.45
CA GLY A 232 -7.82 -11.76 26.76
C GLY A 232 -6.62 -12.02 25.84
N GLY A 233 -5.50 -11.34 26.10
CA GLY A 233 -4.30 -11.45 25.27
C GLY A 233 -4.45 -10.89 23.85
N ASP A 234 -5.39 -9.94 23.63
CA ASP A 234 -5.72 -9.38 22.31
C ASP A 234 -4.50 -8.88 21.52
N PHE A 235 -3.49 -8.35 22.22
CA PHE A 235 -2.27 -7.81 21.62
C PHE A 235 -1.17 -8.85 21.38
N ASN A 236 -1.35 -10.10 21.81
CA ASN A 236 -0.38 -11.15 21.54
C ASN A 236 -0.24 -11.33 20.03
N LEU A 237 1.01 -11.44 19.57
CA LEU A 237 1.32 -11.47 18.14
C LEU A 237 1.59 -12.90 17.69
N ALA A 238 1.04 -13.26 16.54
CA ALA A 238 1.45 -14.44 15.78
C ALA A 238 1.99 -14.01 14.41
N PRO A 239 3.04 -14.68 13.89
CA PRO A 239 3.52 -14.40 12.54
C PRO A 239 2.45 -14.82 11.52
N LEU A 240 2.25 -14.00 10.48
CA LEU A 240 1.36 -14.35 9.36
C LEU A 240 1.90 -15.53 8.53
N ASP A 241 3.22 -15.72 8.54
CA ASP A 241 3.96 -16.78 7.85
C ASP A 241 5.17 -17.21 8.71
N PRO A 242 5.53 -18.51 8.83
CA PRO A 242 6.76 -18.99 9.48
C PRO A 242 8.06 -18.29 9.06
N THR A 243 8.12 -17.67 7.88
CA THR A 243 9.24 -16.85 7.40
C THR A 243 8.91 -15.35 7.42
N ASP A 244 8.36 -14.85 8.53
CA ASP A 244 7.75 -13.51 8.70
C ASP A 244 8.61 -12.28 8.34
N ALA A 245 9.89 -12.48 8.06
CA ALA A 245 10.85 -11.45 7.66
C ALA A 245 11.61 -11.79 6.36
N ARG A 246 11.02 -12.65 5.53
CA ARG A 246 11.50 -13.03 4.20
C ARG A 246 10.31 -13.12 3.25
N PHE A 247 10.38 -12.37 2.14
CA PHE A 247 9.33 -12.36 1.14
C PHE A 247 9.48 -13.58 0.21
N ASP A 248 8.67 -14.62 0.41
CA ASP A 248 8.74 -15.86 -0.38
C ASP A 248 7.37 -16.52 -0.61
N THR A 249 7.34 -17.81 -0.96
CA THR A 249 6.11 -18.55 -1.30
C THR A 249 5.52 -19.33 -0.13
N ALA A 250 6.08 -19.19 1.08
CA ALA A 250 5.63 -19.95 2.24
C ALA A 250 4.18 -19.64 2.61
N TYR A 251 3.74 -18.38 2.50
CA TYR A 251 2.33 -17.96 2.59
C TYR A 251 1.39 -18.89 1.80
N PHE A 252 1.59 -19.01 0.49
CA PHE A 252 0.73 -19.86 -0.35
C PHE A 252 0.87 -21.35 -0.03
N THR A 253 2.08 -21.80 0.33
CA THR A 253 2.32 -23.19 0.74
C THR A 253 1.55 -23.53 2.02
N ASN A 254 1.36 -22.55 2.92
CA ASN A 254 0.58 -22.72 4.14
C ASN A 254 -0.92 -22.78 3.84
N LEU A 255 -1.45 -21.98 2.91
CA LEU A 255 -2.87 -22.05 2.52
C LEU A 255 -3.25 -23.44 2.01
N VAL A 256 -2.39 -24.04 1.15
CA VAL A 256 -2.56 -25.41 0.64
C VAL A 256 -2.59 -26.45 1.77
N LYS A 257 -1.96 -26.16 2.91
CA LYS A 257 -1.89 -27.02 4.11
C LYS A 257 -2.93 -26.66 5.18
N GLN A 258 -3.91 -25.80 4.85
CA GLN A 258 -4.89 -25.24 5.79
C GLN A 258 -4.24 -24.52 6.98
N LYS A 259 -3.18 -23.76 6.71
CA LYS A 259 -2.40 -23.00 7.70
C LYS A 259 -2.43 -21.49 7.43
N GLY A 260 -3.45 -20.99 6.73
CA GLY A 260 -3.73 -19.55 6.69
C GLY A 260 -4.11 -19.04 8.09
N LEU A 261 -3.52 -17.91 8.50
CA LEU A 261 -3.71 -17.39 9.85
C LEU A 261 -5.07 -16.71 10.00
N LEU A 262 -5.43 -15.86 9.03
CA LEU A 262 -6.70 -15.14 9.00
C LEU A 262 -7.76 -15.94 8.24
N ASP A 263 -9.04 -15.69 8.51
CA ASP A 263 -10.14 -16.29 7.74
C ASP A 263 -10.02 -15.92 6.26
N SER A 264 -9.79 -14.63 5.98
CA SER A 264 -9.53 -14.08 4.65
C SER A 264 -8.33 -14.70 3.93
N ASP A 265 -7.31 -15.16 4.66
CA ASP A 265 -6.19 -15.89 4.04
C ASP A 265 -6.65 -17.25 3.53
N GLN A 266 -7.35 -18.01 4.39
CA GLN A 266 -7.79 -19.36 4.04
C GLN A 266 -8.94 -19.36 3.03
N ALA A 267 -9.74 -18.29 2.98
CA ALA A 267 -10.77 -18.09 1.97
C ALA A 267 -10.23 -18.13 0.53
N LEU A 268 -8.95 -17.82 0.31
CA LEU A 268 -8.30 -17.92 -1.02
C LEU A 268 -8.04 -19.36 -1.47
N PHE A 269 -8.14 -20.33 -0.55
CA PHE A 269 -7.93 -21.75 -0.80
C PHE A 269 -9.03 -22.58 -0.11
N ASN A 270 -10.26 -22.40 -0.60
CA ASN A 270 -11.49 -22.96 -0.03
C ASN A 270 -12.23 -23.91 -0.99
N GLY A 271 -11.60 -24.32 -2.09
CA GLY A 271 -12.23 -25.17 -3.12
C GLY A 271 -12.83 -24.40 -4.30
N SER A 272 -12.59 -23.09 -4.38
CA SER A 272 -12.92 -22.27 -5.56
C SER A 272 -11.89 -22.48 -6.67
N ASP A 273 -12.33 -22.91 -7.86
CA ASP A 273 -11.44 -23.28 -8.97
C ASP A 273 -10.47 -22.17 -9.39
N SER A 274 -10.90 -20.89 -9.35
CA SER A 274 -10.08 -19.78 -9.86
C SER A 274 -8.94 -19.41 -8.90
N THR A 275 -9.25 -19.21 -7.62
CA THR A 275 -8.27 -18.77 -6.61
C THR A 275 -7.40 -19.92 -6.14
N ASP A 276 -7.94 -21.14 -6.00
CA ASP A 276 -7.15 -22.33 -5.68
C ASP A 276 -6.04 -22.57 -6.72
N ALA A 277 -6.34 -22.38 -8.01
CA ALA A 277 -5.36 -22.55 -9.09
C ALA A 277 -4.22 -21.53 -8.98
N LEU A 278 -4.52 -20.29 -8.60
CA LEU A 278 -3.51 -19.25 -8.38
C LEU A 278 -2.68 -19.53 -7.13
N VAL A 279 -3.30 -19.91 -6.02
CA VAL A 279 -2.61 -20.29 -4.77
C VAL A 279 -1.66 -21.47 -5.02
N LYS A 280 -2.14 -22.55 -5.66
CA LYS A 280 -1.30 -23.69 -6.05
C LYS A 280 -0.13 -23.25 -6.92
N LYS A 281 -0.38 -22.43 -7.94
CA LYS A 281 0.66 -21.91 -8.83
C LYS A 281 1.73 -21.11 -8.08
N TYR A 282 1.33 -20.21 -7.20
CA TYR A 282 2.26 -19.36 -6.46
C TYR A 282 3.01 -20.14 -5.38
N SER A 283 2.39 -21.16 -4.77
CA SER A 283 3.08 -22.05 -3.80
C SER A 283 4.26 -22.80 -4.41
N LEU A 284 4.18 -23.16 -5.70
CA LEU A 284 5.20 -23.96 -6.41
C LEU A 284 6.17 -23.12 -7.24
N ASN A 285 5.89 -21.84 -7.46
CA ASN A 285 6.64 -21.02 -8.42
C ASN A 285 6.85 -19.58 -7.92
N ALA A 286 7.96 -19.38 -7.21
CA ALA A 286 8.37 -18.08 -6.68
C ALA A 286 8.50 -16.99 -7.77
N LYS A 287 8.92 -17.36 -8.99
CA LYS A 287 9.02 -16.41 -10.11
C LYS A 287 7.65 -15.96 -10.60
N ALA A 288 6.68 -16.87 -10.65
CA ALA A 288 5.30 -16.56 -11.03
C ALA A 288 4.64 -15.65 -9.99
N PHE A 289 4.81 -15.96 -8.70
CA PHE A 289 4.34 -15.10 -7.61
C PHE A 289 4.99 -13.71 -7.70
N SER A 290 6.32 -13.65 -7.74
CA SER A 290 7.08 -12.41 -7.84
C SER A 290 6.61 -11.49 -8.97
N LYS A 291 6.40 -12.06 -10.17
CA LYS A 291 5.89 -11.31 -11.34
C LYS A 291 4.46 -10.83 -11.14
N ALA A 292 3.60 -11.64 -10.53
CA ALA A 292 2.22 -11.26 -10.27
C ALA A 292 2.15 -10.15 -9.22
N PHE A 293 2.87 -10.31 -8.10
CA PHE A 293 2.94 -9.33 -7.03
C PHE A 293 3.43 -7.97 -7.52
N ALA A 294 4.56 -7.94 -8.25
CA ALA A 294 5.08 -6.71 -8.86
C ALA A 294 4.06 -6.01 -9.77
N LYS A 295 3.33 -6.78 -10.60
CA LYS A 295 2.30 -6.22 -11.49
C LYS A 295 1.11 -5.66 -10.71
N SER A 296 0.66 -6.37 -9.67
CA SER A 296 -0.48 -5.96 -8.86
C SER A 296 -0.14 -4.79 -7.94
N MET A 297 1.09 -4.68 -7.43
CA MET A 297 1.57 -3.50 -6.70
C MET A 297 1.59 -2.25 -7.58
N ILE A 298 2.00 -2.36 -8.85
CA ILE A 298 1.91 -1.23 -9.80
C ILE A 298 0.46 -0.80 -10.00
N LYS A 299 -0.47 -1.76 -10.20
CA LYS A 299 -1.89 -1.43 -10.35
C LYS A 299 -2.47 -0.77 -9.11
N MET A 300 -2.19 -1.32 -7.93
CA MET A 300 -2.64 -0.76 -6.65
C MET A 300 -2.10 0.66 -6.46
N GLY A 301 -0.81 0.88 -6.76
CA GLY A 301 -0.20 2.22 -6.74
C GLY A 301 -0.84 3.23 -7.70
N ASN A 302 -1.64 2.79 -8.68
CA ASN A 302 -2.32 3.66 -9.65
C ASN A 302 -3.79 3.92 -9.31
N ILE A 303 -4.25 3.53 -8.12
CA ILE A 303 -5.62 3.81 -7.70
C ILE A 303 -5.75 5.32 -7.42
N LYS A 304 -6.56 5.99 -8.23
CA LYS A 304 -7.04 7.37 -8.07
C LYS A 304 -5.96 8.36 -7.57
N PRO A 305 -4.77 8.47 -8.20
CA PRO A 305 -3.74 9.37 -7.73
C PRO A 305 -4.16 10.83 -7.93
N LEU A 306 -3.81 11.70 -6.98
CA LEU A 306 -3.82 13.14 -7.20
C LEU A 306 -2.58 13.51 -8.03
N THR A 307 -2.75 14.25 -9.12
CA THR A 307 -1.63 14.69 -9.99
C THR A 307 -1.77 16.14 -10.46
N GLY A 308 -0.70 16.69 -11.04
CA GLY A 308 -0.67 18.06 -11.54
C GLY A 308 -0.88 19.08 -10.43
N ASN A 309 -2.03 19.78 -10.45
CA ASN A 309 -2.37 20.81 -9.47
C ASN A 309 -3.33 20.30 -8.37
N GLN A 310 -3.65 19.00 -8.33
CA GLN A 310 -4.53 18.41 -7.32
C GLN A 310 -3.73 18.09 -6.05
N GLY A 311 -4.22 18.49 -4.87
CA GLY A 311 -3.50 18.28 -3.61
C GLY A 311 -2.20 19.10 -3.53
N GLU A 312 -1.27 18.68 -2.67
CA GLU A 312 -0.03 19.40 -2.36
C GLU A 312 1.21 18.50 -2.32
N ILE A 313 2.39 19.11 -2.11
CA ILE A 313 3.58 18.38 -1.68
C ILE A 313 3.78 18.79 -0.22
N ARG A 314 3.46 17.88 0.71
CA ARG A 314 3.59 18.19 2.14
C ARG A 314 5.06 18.31 2.52
N SER A 315 5.36 19.22 3.45
CA SER A 315 6.67 19.32 4.12
C SER A 315 6.79 18.38 5.33
N GLN A 316 5.66 18.03 5.95
CA GLN A 316 5.55 17.05 7.02
C GLN A 316 4.39 16.13 6.70
N CYS A 317 4.62 14.82 6.65
CA CYS A 317 3.59 13.88 6.21
C CYS A 317 2.40 13.77 7.16
N SER A 318 2.54 14.22 8.40
CA SER A 318 1.47 14.20 9.40
C SER A 318 0.46 15.33 9.29
N LYS A 319 0.70 16.39 8.49
CA LYS A 319 -0.19 17.56 8.44
C LYS A 319 -0.19 18.26 7.10
N VAL A 320 -1.26 18.98 6.81
CA VAL A 320 -1.35 19.82 5.61
C VAL A 320 -0.47 21.07 5.77
N ASN A 321 0.06 21.63 4.67
CA ASN A 321 1.01 22.75 4.76
C ASN A 321 0.40 24.04 5.33
N TYR A 322 -0.91 24.24 5.15
CA TYR A 322 -1.62 25.45 5.57
C TYR A 322 -2.52 25.22 6.80
N SER A 323 -2.15 24.29 7.68
CA SER A 323 -2.83 24.03 8.96
C SER A 323 -2.32 24.89 10.11
#